data_AF-A0A415E5X8-F1
#
_entry.id   AF-A0A415E5X8-F1
#
_cell.length_a   1.000
_cell.length_b   1.000
_cell.length_c   1.000
_cell.angle_alpha   90.00
_cell.angle_beta   90.00
_cell.angle_gamma   90.00
#
_symmetry.space_group_name_H-M   'P 1'
#
loop_
_entity.id
_entity.type
_entity.pdbx_description
1 polymer ?
#
loop_
_entity_poly.entity_id
_entity_poly.type
_entity_poly.pdbx_seq_one_letter_code
_entity_poly.pdbx_strand_id
1 'polypeptide(L)'
;MKKRGHLDELQLLKRGDVFKHGFLSLTGLLLVNALLYSYGIEWTSGKWAELTIILFVIVLCSVEFIYYDIYPLTEKRQKGGIYFLGLFGLISIAACGYDLAVEKIGIIADGKITASALGILYGILYGIMFLSVFFAYKLKTKYNLKYESD
;
A
#
# COMPACT_ATOMS: atom_id res chain seq x y z
N MET A 1 -17.50 -5.13 -32.52
CA MET A 1 -16.24 -4.38 -32.25
C MET A 1 -16.60 -3.09 -31.49
N LYS A 2 -16.46 -3.10 -30.16
CA LYS A 2 -16.79 -1.95 -29.29
C LYS A 2 -15.71 -0.87 -29.47
N LYS A 3 -16.11 0.40 -29.66
CA LYS A 3 -15.25 1.57 -29.93
C LYS A 3 -14.02 1.62 -29.00
N ARG A 4 -12.84 1.24 -29.50
CA ARG A 4 -11.57 1.26 -28.73
C ARG A 4 -11.09 2.67 -28.37
N GLY A 5 -11.37 3.68 -29.20
CA GLY A 5 -10.86 5.05 -28.99
C GLY A 5 -11.46 5.78 -27.78
N HIS A 6 -12.77 5.67 -27.55
CA HIS A 6 -13.43 6.40 -26.45
C HIS A 6 -13.12 5.81 -25.06
N LEU A 7 -12.88 4.49 -24.99
CA LEU A 7 -12.48 3.83 -23.75
C LEU A 7 -11.06 4.25 -23.31
N ASP A 8 -10.18 4.53 -24.27
CA ASP A 8 -8.78 4.89 -24.01
C ASP A 8 -8.66 6.30 -23.39
N GLU A 9 -9.41 7.29 -23.92
CA GLU A 9 -9.43 8.65 -23.35
C GLU A 9 -10.01 8.69 -21.93
N LEU A 10 -11.07 7.91 -21.65
CA LEU A 10 -11.64 7.80 -20.32
C LEU A 10 -10.66 7.11 -19.34
N GLN A 11 -9.90 6.13 -19.79
CA GLN A 11 -8.84 5.50 -18.97
C GLN A 11 -7.69 6.48 -18.69
N LEU A 12 -7.29 7.28 -19.68
CA LEU A 12 -6.26 8.32 -19.53
C LEU A 12 -6.68 9.40 -18.52
N LEU A 13 -7.92 9.90 -18.62
CA LEU A 13 -8.47 10.88 -17.69
C LEU A 13 -8.51 10.36 -16.26
N LYS A 14 -9.08 9.16 -16.05
CA LYS A 14 -9.15 8.57 -14.72
C LYS A 14 -7.76 8.27 -14.12
N ARG A 15 -6.78 7.88 -14.94
CA ARG A 15 -5.39 7.72 -14.48
C ARG A 15 -4.81 9.05 -13.98
N GLY A 16 -5.09 10.14 -14.68
CA GLY A 16 -4.72 11.49 -14.26
C GLY A 16 -5.35 11.88 -12.93
N ASP A 17 -6.61 11.52 -12.70
CA ASP A 17 -7.32 11.82 -11.45
C ASP A 17 -6.78 11.02 -10.26
N VAL A 18 -6.50 9.72 -10.43
CA VAL A 18 -5.82 8.91 -9.40
C VAL A 18 -4.45 9.49 -9.07
N PHE A 19 -3.69 9.93 -10.07
CA PHE A 19 -2.39 10.56 -9.82
C PHE A 19 -2.50 11.88 -9.05
N LYS A 20 -3.46 12.75 -9.41
CA LYS A 20 -3.74 13.99 -8.67
C LYS A 20 -4.14 13.70 -7.23
N HIS A 21 -5.01 12.71 -7.02
CA HIS A 21 -5.43 12.33 -5.69
C HIS A 21 -4.26 11.78 -4.84
N GLY A 22 -3.42 10.93 -5.43
CA GLY A 22 -2.18 10.48 -4.80
C GLY A 22 -1.23 11.62 -4.44
N PHE A 23 -1.02 12.57 -5.36
CA PHE A 23 -0.15 13.73 -5.13
C PHE A 23 -0.69 14.67 -4.04
N LEU A 24 -2.00 14.94 -4.04
CA LEU A 24 -2.66 15.73 -3.01
C LEU A 24 -2.60 15.02 -1.65
N SER A 25 -2.84 13.72 -1.62
CA SER A 25 -2.74 12.90 -0.40
C SER A 25 -1.32 12.90 0.15
N LEU A 26 -0.30 12.73 -0.70
CA LEU A 26 1.11 12.79 -0.30
C LEU A 26 1.46 14.15 0.29
N THR A 27 1.12 15.22 -0.41
CA THR A 27 1.39 16.59 0.03
C THR A 27 0.67 16.89 1.33
N GLY A 28 -0.61 16.53 1.45
CA GLY A 28 -1.41 16.71 2.66
C GLY A 28 -0.83 15.94 3.85
N LEU A 29 -0.47 14.66 3.68
CA LEU A 29 0.12 13.86 4.75
C LEU A 29 1.50 14.37 5.17
N LEU A 30 2.34 14.82 4.24
CA LEU A 30 3.63 15.43 4.56
C LEU A 30 3.48 16.76 5.31
N LEU A 31 2.49 17.58 4.94
CA LEU A 31 2.18 18.82 5.67
C LEU A 31 1.67 18.52 7.08
N VAL A 32 0.77 17.55 7.24
CA VAL A 32 0.30 17.10 8.56
C VAL A 32 1.47 16.58 9.38
N ASN A 33 2.35 15.78 8.79
CA ASN A 33 3.56 15.29 9.45
C ASN A 33 4.46 16.45 9.91
N ALA A 34 4.73 17.42 9.04
CA ALA A 34 5.52 18.61 9.38
C ALA A 34 4.88 19.46 10.49
N LEU A 35 3.54 19.59 10.48
CA LEU A 35 2.80 20.24 11.55
C LEU A 35 2.95 19.49 12.87
N LEU A 36 2.81 18.17 12.88
CA LEU A 36 3.02 17.35 14.08
C LEU A 36 4.43 17.55 14.65
N TYR A 37 5.46 17.53 13.79
CA TYR A 37 6.83 17.85 14.19
C TYR A 37 6.96 19.26 14.77
N SER A 38 6.27 20.27 14.22
CA SER A 38 6.28 21.64 14.77
C SER A 38 5.66 21.75 16.17
N TYR A 39 4.74 20.84 16.52
CA TYR A 39 4.16 20.72 17.86
C TYR A 39 4.95 19.76 18.77
N GLY A 40 6.09 19.25 18.32
CA GLY A 40 6.91 18.28 19.08
C GLY A 40 6.32 16.88 19.14
N ILE A 41 5.34 16.56 18.30
CA ILE A 41 4.72 15.23 18.22
C ILE A 41 5.48 14.40 17.20
N GLU A 42 6.36 13.53 17.69
CA GLU A 42 7.05 12.54 16.87
C GLU A 42 6.36 11.18 17.01
N TRP A 43 5.61 10.78 15.97
CA TRP A 43 4.89 9.51 15.97
C TRP A 43 5.74 8.34 15.42
N THR A 44 6.88 8.64 14.78
CA THR A 44 7.90 7.65 14.40
C THR A 44 9.30 8.22 14.58
N SER A 45 10.29 7.35 14.78
CA SER A 45 11.69 7.75 14.80
C SER A 45 12.26 7.95 13.38
N GLY A 46 13.12 8.95 13.19
CA GLY A 46 13.91 9.12 11.96
C GLY A 46 13.08 9.21 10.67
N LYS A 47 13.61 8.63 9.57
CA LYS A 47 13.00 8.70 8.23
C LYS A 47 11.81 7.74 8.02
N TRP A 48 11.37 7.04 9.07
CA TRP A 48 10.32 6.04 8.99
C TRP A 48 8.95 6.67 8.77
N ALA A 49 8.73 7.90 9.24
CA ALA A 49 7.50 8.66 9.03
C ALA A 49 7.28 8.94 7.54
N GLU A 50 8.28 9.54 6.88
CA GLU A 50 8.20 9.89 5.46
C GLU A 50 8.09 8.63 4.59
N LEU A 51 8.84 7.58 4.91
CA LEU A 51 8.77 6.30 4.19
C LEU A 51 7.38 5.67 4.34
N THR A 52 6.79 5.68 5.54
CA THR A 52 5.43 5.18 5.79
C THR A 52 4.42 5.95 4.95
N ILE A 53 4.51 7.28 4.93
CA ILE A 53 3.60 8.14 4.15
C ILE A 53 3.69 7.82 2.66
N ILE A 54 4.92 7.71 2.12
CA ILE A 54 5.13 7.40 0.70
C ILE A 54 4.54 6.02 0.35
N LEU A 55 4.85 5.00 1.14
CA LEU A 55 4.34 3.65 0.92
C LEU A 55 2.81 3.58 1.05
N PHE A 56 2.23 4.33 1.99
CA PHE A 56 0.80 4.44 2.16
C PHE A 56 0.12 5.01 0.92
N VAL A 57 0.66 6.10 0.37
CA VAL A 57 0.12 6.71 -0.86
C VAL A 57 0.23 5.75 -2.05
N ILE A 58 1.34 5.01 -2.17
CA ILE A 58 1.50 4.00 -3.24
C ILE A 58 0.42 2.93 -3.14
N VAL A 59 0.14 2.45 -1.93
CA VAL A 59 -0.91 1.44 -1.67
C VAL A 59 -2.29 2.01 -1.98
N LEU A 60 -2.58 3.23 -1.55
CA LEU A 60 -3.84 3.93 -1.83
C LEU A 60 -4.08 4.06 -3.34
N CYS A 61 -3.10 4.59 -4.08
CA CYS A 61 -3.17 4.69 -5.55
C CYS A 61 -3.36 3.32 -6.20
N SER A 62 -2.68 2.28 -5.70
CA SER A 62 -2.78 0.92 -6.23
C SER A 62 -4.19 0.33 -6.05
N VAL A 63 -4.83 0.59 -4.90
CA VAL A 63 -6.22 0.19 -4.64
C VAL A 63 -7.18 0.97 -5.53
N GLU A 64 -6.96 2.25 -5.76
CA GLU A 64 -7.78 3.06 -6.67
C GLU A 64 -7.69 2.58 -8.12
N PHE A 65 -6.49 2.23 -8.59
CA PHE A 65 -6.32 1.64 -9.92
C PHE A 65 -7.13 0.34 -10.08
N ILE A 66 -7.18 -0.49 -9.03
CA ILE A 66 -8.00 -1.71 -9.00
C ILE A 66 -9.49 -1.37 -8.99
N TYR A 67 -9.91 -0.41 -8.16
CA TYR A 67 -11.31 -0.03 -8.00
C TYR A 67 -11.92 0.48 -9.32
N TYR A 68 -11.19 1.35 -10.01
CA TYR A 68 -11.62 1.97 -11.27
C TYR A 68 -11.35 1.12 -12.52
N ASP A 69 -10.79 -0.09 -12.37
CA ASP A 69 -10.36 -0.97 -13.47
C ASP A 69 -9.44 -0.23 -14.48
N ILE A 70 -8.53 0.59 -13.96
CA ILE A 70 -7.57 1.35 -14.77
C ILE A 70 -6.26 0.57 -14.82
N TYR A 71 -5.76 0.39 -16.04
CA TYR A 71 -4.48 -0.26 -16.28
C TYR A 71 -3.40 0.80 -16.56
N PRO A 72 -2.54 1.17 -15.59
CA PRO A 72 -1.46 2.13 -15.83
C PRO A 72 -0.42 1.61 -16.84
N LEU A 73 -0.33 0.29 -17.00
CA LEU A 73 0.47 -0.46 -17.97
C LEU A 73 -0.41 -1.50 -18.68
N THR A 74 0.18 -2.37 -19.52
CA THR A 74 -0.51 -3.57 -20.03
C THR A 74 -1.06 -4.40 -18.87
N GLU A 75 -2.28 -4.94 -19.01
CA GLU A 75 -2.98 -5.77 -18.01
C GLU A 75 -2.08 -6.86 -17.39
N LYS A 76 -1.29 -7.56 -18.21
CA LYS A 76 -0.36 -8.59 -17.74
C LYS A 76 0.71 -8.06 -16.78
N ARG A 77 1.25 -6.86 -17.04
CA ARG A 77 2.30 -6.24 -16.21
C ARG A 77 1.74 -5.74 -14.89
N GLN A 78 0.53 -5.16 -14.88
CA GLN A 78 -0.12 -4.77 -13.63
C GLN A 78 -0.46 -5.97 -12.76
N LYS A 79 -1.00 -7.06 -13.35
CA LYS A 79 -1.21 -8.32 -12.63
C LYS A 79 0.10 -8.78 -12.00
N GLY A 80 1.18 -8.85 -12.78
CA GLY A 80 2.51 -9.19 -12.26
C GLY A 80 2.94 -8.33 -11.06
N GLY A 81 2.77 -7.01 -11.16
CA GLY A 81 3.08 -6.08 -10.07
C GLY A 81 2.25 -6.30 -8.80
N ILE A 82 0.94 -6.55 -8.93
CA ILE A 82 0.06 -6.82 -7.78
C ILE A 82 0.44 -8.14 -7.09
N TYR A 83 0.71 -9.19 -7.87
CA TYR A 83 1.17 -10.48 -7.32
C TYR A 83 2.54 -10.34 -6.65
N PHE A 84 3.45 -9.55 -7.23
CA PHE A 84 4.76 -9.26 -6.64
C PHE A 84 4.65 -8.51 -5.32
N LEU A 85 3.80 -7.47 -5.24
CA LEU A 85 3.51 -6.75 -4.00
C LEU A 85 2.90 -7.66 -2.94
N GLY A 86 1.94 -8.51 -3.30
CA GLY A 86 1.34 -9.48 -2.39
C GLY A 86 2.36 -10.49 -1.84
N LEU A 87 3.26 -11.00 -2.69
CA LEU A 87 4.35 -11.89 -2.27
C LEU A 87 5.32 -11.19 -1.33
N PHE A 88 5.71 -9.95 -1.65
CA PHE A 88 6.58 -9.15 -0.79
C PHE A 88 5.94 -8.89 0.58
N GLY A 89 4.63 -8.62 0.61
CA GLY A 89 3.88 -8.47 1.85
C GLY A 89 3.89 -9.74 2.71
N LEU A 90 3.73 -10.92 2.09
CA LEU A 90 3.81 -12.21 2.79
C LEU A 90 5.22 -12.48 3.34
N ILE A 91 6.25 -12.23 2.53
CA ILE A 91 7.66 -12.43 2.96
C ILE A 91 7.98 -11.51 4.13
N SER A 92 7.53 -10.26 4.10
CA SER A 92 7.71 -9.30 5.20
C SER A 92 7.12 -9.83 6.51
N ILE A 93 5.86 -10.30 6.47
CA ILE A 93 5.20 -10.87 7.67
C ILE A 93 5.88 -12.15 8.13
N ALA A 94 6.30 -13.02 7.21
CA ALA A 94 6.97 -14.27 7.54
C ALA A 94 8.34 -14.03 8.19
N ALA A 95 9.13 -13.09 7.67
CA ALA A 95 10.40 -12.68 8.27
C ALA A 95 10.19 -12.11 9.67
N CYS A 96 9.25 -11.17 9.84
CA CYS A 96 8.90 -10.65 11.15
C CYS A 96 8.38 -11.73 12.12
N GLY A 97 7.65 -12.72 11.62
CA GLY A 97 7.19 -13.87 12.40
C GLY A 97 8.34 -14.78 12.84
N TYR A 98 9.35 -14.97 11.99
CA TYR A 98 10.56 -15.71 12.32
C TYR A 98 11.36 -15.01 13.43
N ASP A 99 11.57 -13.69 13.29
CA ASP A 99 12.25 -12.85 14.28
C ASP A 99 11.56 -12.91 15.65
N LEU A 100 10.22 -12.97 15.67
CA LEU A 100 9.44 -13.04 16.91
C LEU A 100 9.43 -14.44 17.53
N ALA A 101 9.35 -15.49 16.70
CA ALA A 101 9.24 -16.87 17.18
C ALA A 101 10.59 -17.52 17.53
N VAL A 102 11.64 -17.21 16.78
CA VAL A 102 12.94 -17.90 16.86
C VAL A 102 13.97 -17.06 17.57
N GLU A 103 14.13 -15.79 17.20
CA GLU A 103 15.15 -14.92 17.82
C GLU A 103 14.72 -14.41 19.21
N LYS A 104 13.45 -14.63 19.60
CA LYS A 104 12.87 -14.20 20.89
C LYS A 104 13.23 -12.75 21.22
N ILE A 105 13.21 -11.88 20.21
CA ILE A 105 13.50 -10.46 20.38
C ILE A 105 12.57 -9.93 21.47
N GLY A 106 13.18 -9.39 22.53
CA GLY A 106 12.45 -8.83 23.66
C GLY A 106 11.56 -7.70 23.17
N ILE A 107 10.25 -7.97 23.10
CA ILE A 107 9.25 -6.98 22.65
C ILE A 107 9.19 -5.80 23.63
N ILE A 108 9.43 -6.08 24.91
CA ILE A 108 9.46 -5.11 25.99
C ILE A 108 10.78 -5.30 26.73
N ALA A 109 11.61 -4.26 26.74
CA ALA A 109 12.76 -4.15 27.62
C ALA A 109 12.64 -2.83 28.40
N ASP A 110 12.88 -2.87 29.71
CA ASP A 110 12.83 -1.69 30.59
C ASP A 110 11.53 -0.88 30.50
N GLY A 111 10.39 -1.57 30.37
CA GLY A 111 9.07 -0.94 30.28
C GLY A 111 8.80 -0.16 28.98
N LYS A 112 9.68 -0.29 27.97
CA LYS A 112 9.56 0.34 26.66
C LYS A 112 9.58 -0.70 25.54
N ILE A 113 8.92 -0.38 24.42
CA ILE A 113 9.03 -1.17 23.19
C ILE A 113 10.46 -0.98 22.66
N THR A 114 11.17 -2.09 22.42
CA THR A 114 12.54 -2.03 21.89
C THR A 114 12.54 -1.53 20.44
N ALA A 115 13.65 -0.93 20.00
CA ALA A 115 13.79 -0.48 18.60
C ALA A 115 13.61 -1.65 17.60
N SER A 116 14.06 -2.85 17.96
CA SER A 116 13.85 -4.07 17.20
C SER A 116 12.36 -4.46 17.12
N ALA A 117 11.63 -4.35 18.22
CA ALA A 117 10.18 -4.59 18.26
C ALA A 117 9.38 -3.56 17.43
N LEU A 118 9.80 -2.30 17.42
CA LEU A 118 9.26 -1.28 16.50
C LEU A 118 9.51 -1.68 15.04
N GLY A 119 10.72 -2.14 14.69
CA GLY A 119 11.04 -2.61 13.35
C GLY A 119 10.15 -3.77 12.89
N ILE A 120 9.92 -4.76 13.77
CA ILE A 120 9.00 -5.89 13.53
C ILE A 120 7.58 -5.37 13.30
N LEU A 121 7.11 -4.43 14.13
CA LEU A 121 5.77 -3.85 14.02
C LEU A 121 5.58 -3.11 12.69
N TYR A 122 6.58 -2.33 12.25
CA TYR A 122 6.57 -1.69 10.93
C TYR A 122 6.62 -2.70 9.79
N GLY A 123 7.40 -3.77 9.90
CA GLY A 123 7.47 -4.83 8.89
C GLY A 123 6.14 -5.58 8.72
N ILE A 124 5.42 -5.83 9.82
CA ILE A 124 4.07 -6.39 9.79
C ILE A 124 3.09 -5.38 9.17
N LEU A 125 3.16 -4.12 9.57
CA LEU A 125 2.29 -3.06 9.04
C LEU A 125 2.44 -2.90 7.51
N TYR A 126 3.66 -2.79 7.01
CA TYR A 126 3.93 -2.73 5.57
C TYR A 126 3.50 -4.01 4.86
N GLY A 127 3.71 -5.17 5.49
CA GLY A 127 3.24 -6.45 4.97
C GLY A 127 1.72 -6.49 4.77
N ILE A 128 0.96 -6.05 5.76
CA ILE A 128 -0.51 -5.93 5.70
C ILE A 128 -0.93 -4.93 4.62
N MET A 129 -0.26 -3.78 4.52
CA MET A 129 -0.54 -2.78 3.51
C MET A 129 -0.38 -3.33 2.08
N PHE A 130 0.70 -4.06 1.79
CA PHE A 130 0.88 -4.68 0.47
C PHE A 130 -0.10 -5.83 0.21
N LEU A 131 -0.41 -6.63 1.23
CA LEU A 131 -1.45 -7.66 1.13
C LEU A 131 -2.83 -7.08 0.84
N SER A 132 -3.15 -5.89 1.37
CA SER A 132 -4.44 -5.24 1.11
C SER A 132 -4.68 -4.98 -0.38
N VAL A 133 -3.64 -4.63 -1.14
CA VAL A 133 -3.69 -4.45 -2.60
C VAL A 133 -4.03 -5.77 -3.30
N PHE A 134 -3.40 -6.86 -2.87
CA PHE A 134 -3.67 -8.19 -3.41
C PHE A 134 -5.11 -8.65 -3.12
N PHE A 135 -5.58 -8.44 -1.89
CA PHE A 135 -6.96 -8.77 -1.51
C PHE A 135 -7.98 -7.91 -2.27
N ALA A 136 -7.74 -6.60 -2.41
CA ALA A 136 -8.58 -5.71 -3.21
C ALA A 136 -8.71 -6.22 -4.65
N TYR A 137 -7.60 -6.64 -5.27
CA TYR A 137 -7.59 -7.21 -6.61
C TYR A 137 -8.40 -8.52 -6.70
N LYS A 138 -8.24 -9.43 -5.73
CA LYS A 138 -8.99 -10.69 -5.69
C LYS A 138 -10.49 -10.47 -5.49
N LEU A 139 -10.88 -9.56 -4.60
CA LEU A 139 -12.29 -9.21 -4.35
C LEU A 139 -12.93 -8.62 -5.61
N LYS A 140 -12.25 -7.67 -6.25
CA LYS A 140 -12.71 -7.05 -7.50
C LYS A 140 -12.84 -8.07 -8.64
N THR A 141 -11.87 -8.98 -8.77
CA THR A 141 -11.94 -10.05 -9.78
C THR A 141 -13.14 -10.97 -9.55
N LYS A 142 -13.40 -11.37 -8.29
CA LYS A 142 -14.58 -12.18 -7.95
C LYS A 142 -15.89 -11.43 -8.22
N TYR A 143 -15.93 -10.12 -7.92
CA TYR A 143 -17.09 -9.28 -8.20
C TYR A 143 -17.38 -9.23 -9.70
N ASN A 144 -16.38 -8.91 -10.53
CA ASN A 144 -16.56 -8.84 -11.98
C ASN A 144 -17.02 -10.19 -12.55
N LEU A 145 -16.43 -11.31 -12.10
CA LEU A 145 -16.84 -12.66 -12.53
C LEU A 145 -18.30 -12.99 -12.17
N LYS A 146 -18.84 -12.46 -11.07
CA LYS A 146 -20.21 -12.72 -10.63
C LYS A 146 -21.25 -11.90 -11.41
N TYR A 147 -20.89 -10.68 -11.82
CA TYR A 147 -21.81 -9.77 -12.51
C TYR A 147 -21.66 -9.77 -14.04
N GLU A 148 -20.60 -10.38 -14.59
CA GLU A 148 -20.48 -10.66 -16.03
C GLU A 148 -21.05 -12.04 -16.42
N SER A 149 -21.42 -12.88 -15.44
CA SER A 149 -22.06 -14.19 -15.67
C SER A 149 -23.59 -14.15 -15.65
N ASP A 150 -24.19 -13.00 -15.33
CA ASP A 150 -25.63 -12.70 -15.43
C ASP A 150 -25.90 -11.85 -16.68
#